data_AF-A0A238F6T2-F1
#
_entry.id   AF-A0A238F6T2-F1
#
_cell.length_a   1.000
_cell.length_b   1.000
_cell.length_c   1.000
_cell.angle_alpha   90.00
_cell.angle_beta   90.00
_cell.angle_gamma   90.00
#
_symmetry.space_group_name_H-M   'P 1'
#
loop_
_entity.id
_entity.type
_entity.pdbx_description
1 polymer ?
#
loop_
_entity_poly.entity_id
_entity_poly.type
_entity_poly.pdbx_seq_one_letter_code
_entity_poly.pdbx_strand_id
1 'polypeptide(L)' 'MQLVSKPSRKIVLDHQELKRFVEGSRVKFVRGLGMGEVALVRSGEDKWVEAKEAVRRGLGGEVVARVG' A
#
# COMPACT_ATOMS: atom_id res chain seq x y z
N MET A 1 9.07 10.84 -3.94
CA MET A 1 8.96 9.36 -4.03
C MET A 1 9.63 8.74 -2.80
N GLN A 2 8.92 7.91 -2.03
CA GLN A 2 9.39 7.31 -0.78
C GLN A 2 9.16 5.79 -0.77
N LEU A 3 10.20 5.01 -0.47
CA LEU A 3 10.06 3.56 -0.20
C LEU A 3 9.35 3.34 1.13
N VAL A 4 8.27 2.56 1.09
CA VAL A 4 7.47 2.17 2.24
C VAL A 4 7.96 0.82 2.75
N SER A 5 8.10 -0.14 1.85
CA SER A 5 8.68 -1.46 2.13
C SER A 5 10.17 -1.48 1.82
N LYS A 6 10.98 -1.91 2.80
CA LYS A 6 12.45 -2.01 2.69
C LYS A 6 12.89 -3.46 2.84
N PRO A 7 14.08 -3.88 2.37
CA PRO A 7 14.57 -5.24 2.56
C PRO A 7 14.59 -5.69 4.03
N SER A 8 14.93 -4.78 4.94
CA SER A 8 14.92 -5.04 6.38
C SER A 8 13.53 -5.09 7.01
N ARG A 9 12.50 -4.55 6.34
CA ARG A 9 11.14 -4.51 6.87
C ARG A 9 10.10 -4.42 5.76
N LYS A 10 9.44 -5.55 5.52
CA LYS A 10 8.38 -5.69 4.53
C LYS A 10 7.03 -5.17 5.04
N ILE A 11 6.32 -4.38 4.24
CA ILE A 11 4.98 -3.85 4.57
C ILE A 11 3.94 -4.59 3.76
N VAL A 12 3.55 -5.77 4.21
CA VAL A 12 2.46 -6.53 3.57
C VAL A 12 1.17 -6.25 4.33
N LEU A 13 0.14 -5.81 3.61
CA LEU A 13 -1.18 -5.50 4.16
C LEU A 13 -2.22 -6.44 3.56
N ASP A 14 -3.15 -6.93 4.37
CA ASP A 14 -4.36 -7.58 3.84
C ASP A 14 -5.31 -6.55 3.18
N HIS A 15 -6.42 -7.02 2.60
CA HIS A 15 -7.37 -6.14 1.92
C HIS A 15 -7.97 -5.05 2.84
N GLN A 16 -8.31 -5.38 4.10
CA GLN A 16 -8.91 -4.44 5.05
C GLN A 16 -7.86 -3.45 5.58
N GLU A 17 -6.65 -3.92 5.84
CA GLU A 17 -5.50 -3.09 6.17
C GLU A 17 -5.16 -2.12 5.03
N LEU A 18 -5.14 -2.59 3.78
CA LEU A 18 -4.86 -1.75 2.62
C LEU A 18 -5.95 -0.70 2.39
N LYS A 19 -7.23 -1.07 2.58
CA LYS A 19 -8.36 -0.13 2.54
C LYS A 19 -8.18 1.02 3.55
N ARG A 20 -7.90 0.69 4.81
CA ARG A 20 -7.63 1.70 5.85
C ARG A 20 -6.42 2.58 5.52
N PHE A 21 -5.35 2.00 4.98
CA PHE A 21 -4.17 2.73 4.53
C PHE A 21 -4.53 3.76 3.43
N VAL A 22 -5.35 3.36 2.46
CA VAL A 22 -5.84 4.24 1.38
C VAL A 22 -6.75 5.34 1.91
N GLU A 23 -7.55 5.07 2.94
CA GLU A 23 -8.41 6.05 3.61
C GLU A 23 -7.64 7.03 4.53
N GLY A 24 -6.31 6.92 4.59
CA GLY A 24 -5.46 7.83 5.36
C GLY A 24 -5.19 7.38 6.81
N SER A 25 -5.73 6.23 7.22
CA SER A 25 -5.46 5.70 8.57
C SER A 25 -4.04 5.17 8.68
N ARG A 26 -3.43 5.36 9.85
CA ARG A 26 -2.16 4.69 10.18
C ARG A 26 -2.42 3.18 10.29
N VAL A 27 -1.64 2.40 9.55
CA VAL A 27 -1.70 0.93 9.57
C VAL A 27 -0.31 0.40 9.91
N LYS A 28 -0.25 -0.48 10.90
CA LYS A 28 1.00 -0.90 11.54
C LYS A 28 1.79 0.32 12.00
N PHE A 29 2.90 0.63 11.35
CA PHE A 29 3.79 1.75 11.68
C PHE A 29 3.91 2.76 10.52
N VAL A 30 3.12 2.60 9.47
CA VAL A 30 3.13 3.47 8.28
C VAL A 30 1.93 4.42 8.34
N ARG A 31 2.14 5.71 8.08
CA ARG A 31 1.04 6.67 7.93
C ARG A 31 0.24 6.31 6.67
N GLY A 32 -1.08 6.47 6.71
CA GLY A 32 -1.93 6.27 5.54
C GLY A 32 -1.64 7.30 4.45
N LEU A 33 -2.25 7.10 3.28
CA LEU A 33 -2.11 8.00 2.15
C LEU A 33 -2.61 9.40 2.46
N GLY A 34 -1.80 10.40 2.09
CA GLY A 34 -2.20 11.79 2.08
C GLY A 34 -3.00 12.18 0.83
N MET A 35 -3.56 13.38 0.85
CA MET A 35 -4.20 13.96 -0.34
C MET A 35 -3.17 14.08 -1.47
N GLY A 36 -3.52 13.61 -2.68
CA GLY A 36 -2.63 13.62 -3.84
C GLY A 36 -1.59 12.50 -3.86
N GLU A 37 -1.42 11.73 -2.77
CA GLU A 37 -0.52 10.58 -2.77
C GLU A 37 -1.13 9.36 -3.47
N VAL A 38 -0.27 8.61 -4.16
CA VAL A 38 -0.55 7.27 -4.71
C VAL A 38 0.49 6.28 -4.17
N ALA A 39 0.10 5.02 -4.03
CA ALA A 39 1.01 3.96 -3.60
C ALA A 39 1.05 2.80 -4.60
N LEU A 40 2.24 2.24 -4.77
CA LEU A 40 2.51 1.06 -5.57
C LEU A 40 2.44 -0.18 -4.67
N VAL A 41 1.57 -1.12 -5.02
CA VAL A 41 1.34 -2.37 -4.30
C VAL A 41 1.75 -3.56 -5.17
N ARG A 42 2.49 -4.50 -4.59
CA ARG A 42 2.77 -5.80 -5.19
C ARG A 42 1.86 -6.86 -4.58
N SER A 43 0.96 -7.42 -5.38
CA SER A 43 -0.06 -8.40 -4.95
C SER A 43 0.18 -9.75 -5.63
N GLY A 44 0.82 -10.69 -4.93
CA GLY A 44 1.29 -11.95 -5.52
C GLY A 44 2.63 -11.80 -6.26
N GLU A 45 3.02 -12.80 -7.05
CA GLU A 45 4.37 -12.87 -7.62
C GLU A 45 4.66 -11.75 -8.66
N ASP A 46 3.70 -11.39 -9.52
CA ASP A 46 3.97 -10.47 -10.63
C ASP A 46 2.91 -9.38 -10.87
N LYS A 47 1.97 -9.16 -9.95
CA LYS A 47 0.94 -8.11 -10.12
C LYS A 47 1.32 -6.85 -9.36
N TRP A 48 1.67 -5.83 -10.12
CA TRP A 48 1.85 -4.46 -9.65
C TRP A 48 0.58 -3.67 -9.91
N VAL A 49 0.09 -2.98 -8.89
CA VAL A 49 -1.17 -2.25 -8.97
C VAL A 49 -1.11 -1.03 -8.05
N GLU A 50 -1.81 0.03 -8.43
CA GLU A 50 -1.99 1.18 -7.55
C GLU A 50 -2.89 0.79 -6.35
N ALA A 51 -2.64 1.38 -5.18
CA ALA A 51 -3.29 0.99 -3.92
C ALA A 51 -4.83 1.09 -3.93
N LYS A 52 -5.44 2.15 -4.48
CA LYS A 52 -6.90 2.27 -4.60
C LYS A 52 -7.46 1.20 -5.55
N GLU A 53 -6.78 0.94 -6.66
CA GLU A 53 -7.18 -0.12 -7.59
C GLU A 53 -7.07 -1.52 -6.96
N ALA A 54 -6.03 -1.77 -6.15
CA ALA A 54 -5.90 -3.01 -5.39
C ALA A 54 -7.08 -3.21 -4.43
N VAL A 55 -7.49 -2.15 -3.72
CA VAL A 55 -8.66 -2.16 -2.84
C VAL A 55 -9.94 -2.43 -3.64
N ARG A 56 -10.15 -1.77 -4.79
CA ARG A 56 -11.34 -2.02 -5.64
C ARG A 56 -11.43 -3.48 -6.11
N ARG A 57 -10.29 -4.14 -6.33
CA ARG A 57 -10.21 -5.54 -6.73
C ARG A 57 -10.25 -6.55 -5.56
N GLY A 58 -10.39 -6.08 -4.32
CA GLY A 58 -10.37 -6.97 -3.15
C GLY A 58 -8.99 -7.55 -2.83
N LEU A 59 -7.91 -6.94 -3.32
CA LEU A 59 -6.55 -7.43 -3.16
C LEU A 59 -5.88 -6.84 -1.92
N GLY A 60 -5.05 -7.64 -1.27
CA GLY A 60 -3.99 -7.19 -0.36
C GLY A 60 -2.63 -7.24 -1.06
N GLY A 61 -1.55 -6.86 -0.37
CA GLY A 61 -0.20 -6.96 -0.93
C GLY A 61 0.85 -6.15 -0.19
N GLU A 62 2.07 -6.20 -0.72
CA GLU A 62 3.19 -5.40 -0.24
C GLU A 62 3.07 -3.95 -0.73
N VAL A 63 2.96 -2.99 0.18
CA VAL A 63 3.02 -1.55 -0.15
C VAL A 63 4.49 -1.16 -0.34
N VAL A 64 4.94 -1.11 -1.59
CA VAL A 64 6.36 -0.98 -1.92
C VAL A 64 6.84 0.47 -1.80
N ALA A 65 6.12 1.39 -2.42
CA ALA A 65 6.47 2.80 -2.46
C ALA A 65 5.24 3.69 -2.53
N ARG A 66 5.40 4.96 -2.19
CA ARG A 66 4.39 6.01 -2.41
C ARG A 66 5.02 7.25 -3.02
N VAL A 67 4.20 8.01 -3.74
CA VAL A 67 4.57 9.29 -4.36
C VAL A 67 3.40 10.25 -4.28
N GLY A 68 3.70 11.52 -4.07
CA GLY A 68 2.80 12.65 -3.90
C GLY A 68 3.62 13.84 -3.42
#